data_AF-A0A167CHS5-F1
#
_entry.id   AF-A0A167CHS5-F1
#
_cell.length_a   1.000
_cell.length_b   1.000
_cell.length_c   1.000
_cell.angle_alpha   90.00
_cell.angle_beta   90.00
_cell.angle_gamma   90.00
#
_symmetry.space_group_name_H-M   'P 1'
#
loop_
_entity.id
_entity.type
_entity.pdbx_description
1 polymer ?
#
loop_
_entity_poly.entity_id
_entity_poly.type
_entity_poly.pdbx_seq_one_letter_code
_entity_poly.pdbx_strand_id
1 'polypeptide(L)'
;MPTSAMELVTLDTADIANLGYPQKPGHPPKGSPRKGNPSKGRRGVPKALTRARIDQIKAERQSEIMYHLKLKRMIERNARLRNELAKDRIYASNACLSLIRYMHTTRDRLIPPLWGYLEEEESVIEEPSSTCCTIS
;
A
#
# COMPACT_ATOMS: atom_id res chain seq x y z
N MET A 1 27.42 23.16 -18.31
CA MET A 1 26.10 22.99 -17.66
C MET A 1 26.30 22.04 -16.49
N PRO A 2 26.14 22.47 -15.23
CA PRO A 2 26.57 21.66 -14.10
C PRO A 2 25.57 20.53 -13.85
N THR A 3 26.16 19.36 -13.66
CA THR A 3 25.60 18.14 -13.08
C THR A 3 25.02 18.42 -11.70
N SER A 4 23.72 18.19 -11.50
CA SER A 4 23.12 18.17 -10.15
C SER A 4 22.55 16.78 -9.91
N ALA A 5 23.31 15.98 -9.19
CA ALA A 5 22.86 14.73 -8.62
C ALA A 5 21.59 15.00 -7.78
N MET A 6 20.54 14.21 -8.01
CA MET A 6 19.43 14.10 -7.07
C MET A 6 20.00 13.42 -5.82
N GLU A 7 20.48 14.22 -4.86
CA GLU A 7 20.71 13.75 -3.51
C GLU A 7 19.40 13.14 -3.02
N LEU A 8 19.40 11.82 -2.86
CA LEU A 8 18.42 11.14 -2.04
C LEU A 8 18.55 11.78 -0.66
N VAL A 9 17.56 12.60 -0.30
CA VAL A 9 17.39 13.05 1.08
C VAL A 9 17.08 11.80 1.89
N THR A 10 18.14 11.12 2.32
CA THR A 10 18.12 10.21 3.44
C THR A 10 17.76 11.08 4.62
N LEU A 11 16.46 11.18 4.91
CA LEU A 11 15.98 11.78 6.14
C LEU A 11 16.74 11.09 7.26
N ASP A 12 17.64 11.84 7.87
CA ASP A 12 18.44 11.34 8.96
C ASP A 12 17.45 11.03 10.09
N THR A 13 17.70 9.95 10.84
CA THR A 13 16.74 9.48 11.86
C THR A 13 16.45 10.56 12.91
N ALA A 14 17.30 11.59 12.97
CA ALA A 14 17.17 12.78 13.80
C ALA A 14 16.04 13.76 13.38
N ASP A 15 15.68 13.86 12.10
CA ASP A 15 14.65 14.83 11.65
C ASP A 15 13.23 14.42 12.03
N ILE A 16 13.01 13.11 12.22
CA ILE A 16 11.73 12.56 12.69
C ILE A 16 11.44 13.02 14.13
N ALA A 17 12.47 13.36 14.92
CA ALA A 17 12.31 13.82 16.30
C ALA A 17 11.76 15.25 16.42
N ASN A 18 11.80 16.06 15.36
CA ASN A 18 11.34 17.46 15.37
C ASN A 18 9.88 17.67 14.92
N LEU A 19 9.21 16.62 14.42
CA LEU A 19 7.79 16.69 14.07
C LEU A 19 6.90 16.48 15.30
N GLY A 20 6.89 17.45 16.23
CA GLY A 20 5.76 17.77 17.13
C GLY A 20 4.82 16.66 17.62
N TYR A 21 5.31 15.44 17.87
CA TYR A 21 4.48 14.36 18.37
C TYR A 21 4.18 14.64 19.84
N PRO A 22 2.91 14.59 20.27
CA PRO A 22 2.58 14.80 21.68
C PRO A 22 3.33 13.76 22.51
N GLN A 23 4.20 14.24 23.41
CA GLN A 23 4.85 13.37 24.38
C GLN A 23 3.76 12.69 25.21
N LYS A 24 3.88 11.36 25.38
CA LYS A 24 3.00 10.59 26.27
C LYS A 24 3.03 11.25 27.66
N PRO A 25 1.89 11.48 28.33
CA PRO A 25 1.89 12.04 29.68
C PRO A 25 2.69 11.13 30.61
N GLY A 26 3.58 11.75 31.39
CA GLY A 26 4.59 11.08 32.20
C GLY A 26 4.02 10.05 33.17
N HIS A 27 4.80 8.99 33.41
CA HIS A 27 4.55 8.05 34.49
C HIS A 27 4.44 8.78 35.85
N PRO A 28 3.53 8.35 36.74
CA PRO A 28 3.43 8.94 38.07
C PRO A 28 4.72 8.74 38.87
N PRO A 29 5.10 9.71 39.72
CA PRO A 29 6.34 9.66 40.48
C PRO A 29 6.36 8.47 41.45
N LYS A 30 7.50 7.78 41.52
CA LYS A 30 7.75 6.69 42.47
C LYS A 30 7.65 7.24 43.90
N GLY A 31 6.64 6.76 44.64
CA GLY A 31 6.47 7.08 46.06
C GLY A 31 7.65 6.62 46.91
N SER A 32 8.01 7.45 47.88
CA SER A 32 9.15 7.32 48.80
C SER A 32 9.07 6.09 49.72
N PRO A 33 10.20 5.62 50.29
CA PRO A 33 10.21 4.44 51.17
C PRO A 33 9.58 4.78 52.52
N ARG A 34 8.40 4.22 52.80
CA ARG A 34 7.76 4.33 54.12
C ARG A 34 8.37 3.29 55.06
N LYS A 35 9.21 3.73 56.01
CA LYS A 35 9.71 2.89 57.11
C LYS A 35 8.56 2.56 58.06
N GLY A 36 8.27 1.28 58.25
CA GLY A 36 7.31 0.76 59.23
C GLY A 36 7.63 -0.69 59.57
N ASN A 37 7.85 -0.97 60.86
CA ASN A 37 8.34 -2.23 61.42
C ASN A 37 7.31 -3.39 61.35
N PRO A 38 7.75 -4.66 61.55
CA PRO A 38 7.09 -5.84 61.02
C PRO A 38 6.13 -6.48 62.01
N SER A 39 5.01 -7.02 61.53
CA SER A 39 4.52 -8.33 61.96
C SER A 39 3.27 -8.78 61.20
N LYS A 40 3.31 -10.06 60.82
CA LYS A 40 2.21 -11.01 60.56
C LYS A 40 1.44 -10.90 59.25
N GLY A 41 1.56 -11.99 58.49
CA GLY A 41 0.70 -12.36 57.37
C GLY A 41 1.44 -12.35 56.03
N ARG A 42 1.86 -13.53 55.55
CA ARG A 42 2.07 -13.73 54.11
C ARG A 42 0.71 -13.61 53.43
N ARG A 43 0.22 -12.38 53.25
CA ARG A 43 -0.91 -12.10 52.37
C ARG A 43 -0.42 -12.37 50.97
N GLY A 44 -0.76 -13.55 50.43
CA GLY A 44 -0.57 -13.83 49.02
C GLY A 44 -1.15 -12.66 48.23
N VAL A 45 -0.31 -12.02 47.42
CA VAL A 45 -0.75 -10.94 46.55
C VAL A 45 -1.93 -11.48 45.73
N PRO A 46 -3.10 -10.81 45.71
CA PRO A 46 -4.24 -11.32 44.96
C PRO A 46 -3.81 -11.50 43.50
N LYS A 47 -3.90 -12.75 42.99
CA LYS A 47 -3.53 -13.12 41.61
C LYS A 47 -4.24 -12.25 40.55
N ALA A 48 -5.33 -11.58 40.91
CA ALA A 48 -6.05 -10.64 40.06
C ALA A 48 -5.26 -9.35 39.75
N LEU A 49 -4.46 -8.83 40.70
CA LEU A 49 -3.68 -7.60 40.51
C LEU A 49 -2.54 -7.81 39.49
N THR A 50 -1.96 -9.01 39.46
CA THR A 50 -0.92 -9.37 38.50
C THR A 50 -1.50 -9.68 37.12
N ARG A 51 -2.66 -10.34 37.04
CA ARG A 51 -3.35 -10.60 35.77
C ARG A 51 -3.81 -9.32 35.07
N ALA A 52 -4.43 -8.41 35.81
CA ALA A 52 -4.82 -7.10 35.29
C ALA A 52 -3.61 -6.31 34.74
N ARG A 53 -2.47 -6.37 35.44
CA ARG A 53 -1.23 -5.73 34.96
C ARG A 53 -0.69 -6.37 33.68
N ILE A 54 -0.75 -7.70 33.57
CA ILE A 54 -0.36 -8.42 32.34
C ILE A 54 -1.26 -8.04 31.17
N ASP A 55 -2.57 -7.95 31.40
CA ASP A 55 -3.54 -7.58 30.36
C ASP A 55 -3.34 -6.12 29.92
N GLN A 56 -2.98 -5.22 30.86
CA GLN A 56 -2.62 -3.84 30.56
C GLN A 56 -1.35 -3.74 29.71
N ILE A 57 -0.29 -4.50 30.04
CA ILE A 57 0.96 -4.56 29.24
C ILE A 57 0.67 -5.12 27.83
N LYS A 58 -0.22 -6.11 27.73
CA LYS A 58 -0.66 -6.64 26.43
C LYS A 58 -1.41 -5.58 25.61
N ALA A 59 -2.31 -4.82 26.23
CA ALA A 59 -3.05 -3.75 25.56
C ALA A 59 -2.11 -2.61 25.11
N GLU A 60 -1.16 -2.20 25.95
CA GLU A 60 -0.10 -1.23 25.60
C GLU A 60 0.69 -1.72 24.39
N ARG A 61 1.17 -2.97 24.40
CA ARG A 61 1.90 -3.57 23.27
C ARG A 61 1.05 -3.65 21.99
N GLN A 62 -0.23 -4.00 22.11
CA GLN A 62 -1.15 -4.01 20.97
C GLN A 62 -1.34 -2.61 20.39
N SER A 63 -1.44 -1.58 21.23
CA SER A 63 -1.56 -0.19 20.78
C SER A 63 -0.30 0.28 20.03
N GLU A 64 0.89 -0.13 20.49
CA GLU A 64 2.18 0.18 19.85
C GLU A 64 2.32 -0.52 18.50
N ILE A 65 1.95 -1.81 18.43
CA ILE A 65 1.90 -2.56 17.15
C ILE A 65 0.95 -1.87 16.17
N MET A 66 -0.24 -1.45 16.64
CA MET A 66 -1.20 -0.75 15.80
C MET A 66 -0.69 0.61 15.32
N TYR A 67 0.03 1.36 16.15
CA TYR A 67 0.66 2.61 15.73
C TYR A 67 1.72 2.38 14.66
N HIS A 68 2.63 1.43 14.87
CA HIS A 68 3.68 1.09 13.91
C HIS A 68 3.10 0.61 12.58
N LEU A 69 2.05 -0.23 12.62
CA LEU A 69 1.39 -0.72 11.40
C LEU A 69 0.67 0.39 10.64
N LYS A 70 -0.01 1.30 11.34
CA LYS A 70 -0.63 2.48 10.73
C LYS A 70 0.42 3.35 10.05
N LEU A 71 1.53 3.62 10.73
CA LEU A 71 2.64 4.41 10.17
C LEU A 71 3.19 3.76 8.90
N LYS A 72 3.50 2.45 8.96
CA LYS A 72 3.99 1.69 7.80
C LYS A 72 3.04 1.80 6.60
N ARG A 73 1.73 1.60 6.81
CA ARG A 73 0.72 1.74 5.75
C ARG A 73 0.66 3.15 5.18
N MET A 74 0.77 4.18 6.02
CA MET A 74 0.76 5.57 5.55
C MET A 74 1.98 5.87 4.68
N ILE A 75 3.16 5.40 5.08
CA ILE A 75 4.41 5.56 4.31
C ILE A 75 4.30 4.83 2.97
N GLU A 76 3.88 3.56 2.98
CA GLU A 76 3.70 2.76 1.76
C GLU A 76 2.72 3.43 0.79
N ARG A 77 1.58 3.88 1.30
CA ARG A 77 0.58 4.61 0.50
C ARG A 77 1.17 5.90 -0.06
N ASN A 78 1.90 6.67 0.76
CA ASN A 78 2.51 7.91 0.32
C ASN A 78 3.56 7.67 -0.78
N ALA A 79 4.40 6.63 -0.63
CA ALA A 79 5.35 6.22 -1.66
C ALA A 79 4.65 5.86 -2.98
N ARG A 80 3.56 5.08 -2.92
CA ARG A 80 2.75 4.76 -4.11
C ARG A 80 2.19 6.02 -4.78
N LEU A 81 1.64 6.95 -4.01
CA LEU A 81 1.10 8.21 -4.53
C LEU A 81 2.18 9.07 -5.18
N ARG A 82 3.37 9.15 -4.58
CA ARG A 82 4.53 9.85 -5.17
C ARG A 82 4.96 9.22 -6.48
N ASN A 83 5.02 7.89 -6.54
CA ASN A 83 5.35 7.16 -7.76
C ASN A 83 4.30 7.38 -8.87
N GLU A 84 3.01 7.37 -8.53
CA GLU A 84 1.93 7.65 -9.49
C GLU A 84 1.94 9.11 -9.98
N LEU A 85 2.34 10.05 -9.12
CA LEU A 85 2.47 11.46 -9.48
C LEU A 85 3.68 11.72 -10.39
N ALA A 86 4.77 10.98 -10.21
CA ALA A 86 5.99 11.08 -10.99
C ALA A 86 5.91 10.43 -12.38
N LYS A 87 4.82 9.72 -12.71
CA LYS A 87 4.63 9.16 -14.05
C LYS A 87 4.49 10.28 -15.08
N ASP A 88 5.26 10.18 -16.17
CA ASP A 88 5.11 11.07 -17.32
C ASP A 88 3.71 10.94 -17.91
N ARG A 89 3.08 12.09 -18.17
CA ARG A 89 1.73 12.18 -18.74
C ARG A 89 1.81 12.72 -20.16
N ILE A 90 0.93 12.21 -21.00
CA ILE A 90 0.69 12.77 -22.34
C ILE A 90 -0.67 13.48 -22.36
N TYR A 91 -0.80 14.51 -23.18
CA TYR A 91 -2.10 15.16 -23.41
C TYR A 91 -3.08 14.19 -24.05
N ALA A 92 -4.35 14.28 -23.66
CA ALA A 92 -5.40 13.42 -24.19
C ALA A 92 -5.52 13.54 -25.72
N SER A 93 -5.40 14.74 -26.27
CA SER A 93 -5.36 14.96 -27.72
C SER A 93 -4.25 14.15 -28.41
N ASN A 94 -3.03 14.16 -27.85
CA ASN A 94 -1.90 13.41 -28.37
C ASN A 94 -2.10 11.89 -28.22
N ALA A 95 -2.70 11.43 -27.11
CA ALA A 95 -3.05 10.03 -26.91
C ALA A 95 -4.07 9.55 -27.96
N CYS A 96 -5.13 10.34 -28.21
CA CYS A 96 -6.14 10.06 -29.22
C CYS A 96 -5.53 10.00 -30.63
N LEU A 97 -4.61 10.92 -30.97
CA LEU A 97 -3.89 10.88 -32.24
C LEU A 97 -3.07 9.59 -32.41
N SER A 98 -2.39 9.14 -31.36
CA SER A 98 -1.66 7.87 -31.38
C SER A 98 -2.59 6.66 -31.58
N LEU A 99 -3.76 6.67 -30.94
CA LEU A 99 -4.78 5.63 -31.14
C LEU A 99 -5.32 5.63 -32.57
N ILE A 100 -5.71 6.79 -33.09
CA ILE A 100 -6.18 6.95 -34.47
C ILE A 100 -5.12 6.41 -35.43
N ARG A 101 -3.84 6.80 -35.24
CA ARG A 101 -2.74 6.30 -36.04
C ARG A 101 -2.63 4.77 -36.00
N TYR A 102 -2.69 4.19 -34.80
CA TYR A 102 -2.65 2.73 -34.63
C TYR A 102 -3.81 2.04 -35.35
N MET A 103 -5.02 2.56 -35.22
CA MET A 103 -6.20 2.02 -35.91
C MET A 103 -6.07 2.11 -37.44
N HIS A 104 -5.43 3.16 -37.98
CA HIS A 104 -5.22 3.24 -39.42
C HIS A 104 -4.10 2.33 -39.93
N THR A 105 -3.08 2.05 -39.13
CA THR A 105 -1.96 1.16 -39.53
C THR A 105 -2.25 -0.31 -39.30
N THR A 106 -3.09 -0.63 -38.31
CA THR A 106 -3.42 -2.00 -37.92
C THR A 106 -4.83 -2.32 -38.41
N ARG A 107 -4.94 -3.16 -39.43
CA ARG A 107 -6.25 -3.58 -39.97
C ARG A 107 -6.88 -4.63 -39.06
N ASP A 108 -8.15 -4.43 -38.71
CA ASP A 108 -8.97 -5.44 -38.04
C ASP A 108 -9.94 -6.08 -39.06
N ARG A 109 -9.93 -7.42 -39.12
CA ARG A 109 -10.71 -8.21 -40.08
C ARG A 109 -12.21 -8.23 -39.75
N LEU A 110 -12.57 -7.90 -38.49
CA LEU A 110 -13.96 -7.93 -38.03
C LEU A 110 -14.74 -6.66 -38.42
N ILE A 111 -14.10 -5.65 -39.01
CA ILE A 111 -14.76 -4.40 -39.42
C ILE A 111 -14.50 -4.10 -40.91
N PRO A 112 -15.04 -4.91 -41.83
CA PRO A 112 -14.86 -4.70 -43.27
C PRO A 112 -15.25 -3.32 -43.81
N PRO A 113 -16.28 -2.61 -43.29
CA PRO A 113 -16.64 -1.30 -43.82
C PRO A 113 -15.53 -0.23 -43.75
N LEU A 114 -14.56 -0.39 -42.84
CA LEU A 114 -13.47 0.57 -42.65
C LEU A 114 -12.19 0.17 -43.39
N TRP A 115 -11.90 -1.12 -43.47
CA TRP A 115 -10.64 -1.64 -44.03
C TRP A 115 -10.78 -2.43 -45.33
N GLY A 116 -12.01 -2.67 -45.80
CA GLY A 116 -12.32 -3.49 -46.96
C GLY A 116 -12.68 -4.93 -46.59
N TYR A 117 -13.40 -5.60 -47.50
CA TYR A 117 -13.60 -7.05 -47.44
C TYR A 117 -12.33 -7.75 -47.94
N LEU A 118 -12.01 -8.90 -47.35
CA LEU A 118 -10.89 -9.73 -47.81
C LEU A 118 -11.19 -10.31 -49.20
N GLU A 119 -10.14 -10.49 -49.99
CA GLU A 119 -10.16 -11.41 -51.13
C GLU A 119 -10.21 -12.85 -50.57
N GLU A 120 -10.90 -13.75 -51.27
CA GLU A 120 -11.22 -15.12 -50.81
C GLU A 120 -9.96 -15.89 -50.36
N GLU A 121 -8.83 -15.66 -51.02
CA GLU A 121 -7.52 -16.28 -50.79
C GLU A 121 -6.92 -16.01 -49.38
N GLU A 122 -7.35 -14.95 -48.69
CA GLU A 122 -6.81 -14.57 -47.36
C GLU A 122 -7.84 -14.72 -46.22
N SER A 123 -9.03 -15.23 -46.55
CA SER A 123 -10.07 -15.53 -45.59
C SER A 123 -9.74 -16.80 -44.79
N VAL A 124 -9.70 -16.67 -43.45
CA VAL A 124 -9.46 -17.79 -42.51
C VAL A 124 -10.78 -18.49 -42.15
N ILE A 125 -11.90 -17.94 -42.60
CA ILE A 125 -13.22 -18.54 -42.43
C ILE A 125 -13.34 -19.63 -43.49
N GLU A 126 -12.85 -20.82 -43.17
CA GLU A 126 -13.11 -22.01 -43.97
C GLU A 126 -14.62 -22.23 -44.07
N GLU A 127 -15.14 -22.49 -45.28
CA GLU A 127 -16.53 -22.90 -45.44
C GLU A 127 -16.81 -24.09 -44.51
N PRO A 128 -17.92 -24.08 -43.75
CA PRO A 128 -18.18 -25.16 -42.80
C PRO A 128 -18.28 -26.48 -43.58
N SER A 129 -17.26 -27.32 -43.43
CA SER A 129 -17.34 -28.70 -43.90
C SER A 129 -18.58 -29.33 -43.27
N SER A 130 -19.39 -30.02 -44.08
CA SER A 130 -20.76 -30.46 -43.78
C SER A 130 -20.90 -31.50 -42.67
N THR A 131 -19.89 -31.65 -41.81
CA THR A 131 -19.82 -32.58 -40.68
C THR A 131 -19.31 -31.84 -39.44
N CYS A 132 -20.12 -30.94 -38.88
CA CYS A 132 -19.90 -30.35 -37.57
C CYS A 132 -20.74 -31.09 -36.53
N CYS A 133 -20.12 -31.45 -35.40
CA CYS A 133 -20.60 -32.39 -34.39
C CYS A 133 -21.96 -32.02 -33.78
N THR A 134 -22.89 -32.98 -33.71
CA THR A 134 -24.05 -32.94 -32.82
C THR A 134 -23.68 -33.49 -31.45
N ILE A 135 -23.89 -32.71 -30.39
CA ILE A 135 -23.80 -33.20 -29.01
C ILE A 135 -24.98 -34.15 -28.80
N SER A 136 -24.70 -35.44 -28.57
CA SER A 136 -25.66 -36.41 -28.05
C SER A 136 -25.50 -36.55 -26.55
#